data_AF-A0A661BNN8-F1
#
_entry.id   AF-A0A661BNN8-F1
#
_cell.length_a   1.000
_cell.length_b   1.000
_cell.length_c   1.000
_cell.angle_alpha   90.00
_cell.angle_beta   90.00
_cell.angle_gamma   90.00
#
_symmetry.space_group_name_H-M   'P 1'
#
loop_
_entity.id
_entity.type
_entity.pdbx_description
1 polymer ?
#
loop_
_entity_poly.entity_id
_entity_poly.type
_entity_poly.pdbx_seq_one_letter_code
_entity_poly.pdbx_strand_id
1 'polypeptide(L)'
;ISQKYLAVDEDEEIIRQYYPEFIALYKKGFVGREHRLNWIETLRASSERVKLPGLAYSIYPQEEYSPGFSINMGRFALYSSVMRLSVDMLHEGDLLRLIKDMNEHVEGIFTITECNFKRSNRELIERRDATNITVDCELQWLNIRLADGAEIKLS
;
A
#
# COMPACT_ATOMS: atom_id res chain seq x y z
N ILE A 1 -39.19 -26.50 7.45
CA ILE A 1 -38.49 -25.38 6.77
C ILE A 1 -37.31 -26.02 6.04
N SER A 2 -37.26 -25.93 4.71
CA SER A 2 -36.26 -26.65 3.90
C SER A 2 -34.88 -26.02 4.05
N GLN A 3 -33.82 -26.83 4.16
CA GLN A 3 -32.41 -26.41 4.26
C GLN A 3 -32.00 -25.39 3.19
N LYS A 4 -32.64 -25.44 2.02
CA LYS A 4 -32.41 -24.49 0.93
C LYS A 4 -32.81 -23.05 1.29
N TYR A 5 -33.83 -22.85 2.11
CA TYR A 5 -34.24 -21.51 2.54
C TYR A 5 -33.28 -20.96 3.60
N LEU A 6 -32.87 -21.80 4.55
CA LEU A 6 -31.89 -21.43 5.59
C LEU A 6 -30.56 -20.99 4.97
N ALA A 7 -30.08 -21.69 3.94
CA ALA A 7 -28.85 -21.31 3.22
C ALA A 7 -28.98 -19.98 2.47
N VAL A 8 -30.16 -19.66 1.91
CA VAL A 8 -30.40 -18.38 1.22
C VAL A 8 -30.47 -17.23 2.22
N ASP A 9 -31.12 -17.44 3.37
CA ASP A 9 -31.19 -16.43 4.43
C ASP A 9 -29.80 -16.15 5.02
N GLU A 10 -28.97 -17.19 5.24
CA GLU A 10 -27.57 -17.08 5.68
C GLU A 10 -26.70 -16.35 4.64
N ASP A 11 -26.82 -16.69 3.35
CA ASP A 11 -26.10 -16.02 2.27
C ASP A 11 -26.45 -14.52 2.19
N GLU A 12 -27.74 -14.17 2.34
CA GLU A 12 -28.21 -12.79 2.35
C GLU A 12 -27.62 -11.99 3.53
N GLU A 13 -27.57 -12.60 4.72
CA GLU A 13 -26.99 -11.99 5.91
C GLU A 13 -25.48 -11.75 5.77
N ILE A 14 -24.74 -12.73 5.25
CA ILE A 14 -23.30 -12.62 4.96
C ILE A 14 -23.03 -11.49 3.95
N ILE A 15 -23.79 -11.44 2.85
CA ILE A 15 -23.64 -10.38 1.84
C ILE A 15 -23.92 -9.02 2.49
N ARG A 16 -25.02 -8.90 3.23
CA ARG A 16 -25.38 -7.63 3.89
C ARG A 16 -24.29 -7.15 4.84
N GLN A 17 -23.65 -8.07 5.57
CA GLN A 17 -22.62 -7.77 6.54
C GLN A 17 -21.29 -7.37 5.88
N TYR A 18 -20.80 -8.14 4.90
CA TYR A 18 -19.43 -8.01 4.39
C TYR A 18 -19.31 -7.26 3.06
N TYR A 19 -20.39 -7.12 2.29
CA TYR A 19 -20.36 -6.43 1.01
C TYR A 19 -19.89 -4.96 1.12
N PRO A 20 -20.32 -4.14 2.10
CA PRO A 20 -19.83 -2.76 2.22
C PRO A 20 -18.32 -2.67 2.40
N GLU A 21 -17.73 -3.55 3.22
CA GLU A 21 -16.29 -3.60 3.46
C GLU A 21 -15.53 -4.10 2.23
N PHE A 22 -16.06 -5.12 1.55
CA PHE A 22 -15.50 -5.59 0.28
C PHE A 22 -15.44 -4.47 -0.77
N ILE A 23 -16.52 -3.68 -0.90
CA ILE A 23 -16.58 -2.54 -1.82
C ILE A 23 -15.60 -1.45 -1.42
N ALA A 24 -15.40 -1.20 -0.12
CA ALA A 24 -14.40 -0.26 0.36
C ALA A 24 -12.97 -0.72 -0.01
N LEU A 25 -12.66 -2.00 0.17
CA LEU A 25 -11.38 -2.59 -0.22
C LEU A 25 -11.15 -2.56 -1.74
N TYR A 26 -12.21 -2.81 -2.52
CA TYR A 26 -12.16 -2.69 -3.98
C TYR A 26 -11.87 -1.25 -4.42
N LYS A 27 -12.62 -0.28 -3.88
CA LYS A 27 -12.41 1.15 -4.18
C LYS A 27 -11.05 1.69 -3.70
N LYS A 28 -10.48 1.07 -2.65
CA LYS A 28 -9.14 1.39 -2.15
C LYS A 28 -8.03 0.74 -2.99
N GLY A 29 -8.34 -0.08 -3.99
CA GLY A 29 -7.35 -0.75 -4.82
C GLY A 29 -6.68 -1.96 -4.16
N PHE A 30 -7.24 -2.48 -3.06
CA PHE A 30 -6.76 -3.74 -2.45
C PHE A 30 -7.27 -4.96 -3.23
N VAL A 31 -8.48 -4.89 -3.80
CA VAL A 31 -9.05 -5.96 -4.62
C VAL A 31 -8.84 -5.65 -6.09
N GLY A 32 -8.20 -6.56 -6.82
CA GLY A 32 -7.95 -6.41 -8.25
C GLY A 32 -6.47 -6.23 -8.59
N ARG A 33 -6.21 -5.59 -9.72
CA ARG A 33 -4.84 -5.37 -10.23
C ARG A 33 -4.17 -4.24 -9.45
N GLU A 34 -2.85 -4.28 -9.37
CA GLU A 34 -2.06 -3.18 -8.79
C GLU A 34 -2.05 -1.95 -9.71
N HIS A 35 -2.13 -0.76 -9.12
CA HIS A 35 -2.17 0.53 -9.83
C HIS A 35 -0.82 1.24 -9.67
N ARG A 36 0.27 0.61 -10.12
CA ARG A 36 1.65 1.12 -9.92
C ARG A 36 1.85 2.58 -10.34
N LEU A 37 1.19 3.00 -11.43
CA LEU A 37 1.27 4.39 -11.89
C LEU A 37 0.68 5.36 -10.86
N ASN A 38 -0.48 5.03 -10.28
CA ASN A 38 -1.08 5.82 -9.20
C ASN A 38 -0.14 5.92 -8.00
N TRP A 39 0.54 4.84 -7.63
CA TRP A 39 1.48 4.84 -6.51
C TRP A 39 2.65 5.81 -6.76
N ILE A 40 3.21 5.78 -7.97
CA ILE A 40 4.31 6.66 -8.39
C ILE A 40 3.86 8.12 -8.44
N GLU A 41 2.70 8.40 -9.03
CA GLU A 41 2.15 9.75 -9.11
C GLU A 41 1.85 10.32 -7.72
N THR A 42 1.27 9.50 -6.84
CA THR A 42 0.99 9.87 -5.46
C THR A 42 2.30 10.13 -4.70
N LEU A 43 3.29 9.25 -4.83
CA LEU A 43 4.62 9.41 -4.23
C LEU A 43 5.27 10.73 -4.66
N ARG A 44 5.24 11.04 -5.97
CA ARG A 44 5.78 12.29 -6.52
C ARG A 44 5.05 13.51 -5.97
N ALA A 45 3.72 13.50 -6.00
CA ALA A 45 2.91 14.61 -5.50
C ALA A 45 3.11 14.82 -3.98
N SER A 46 3.27 13.74 -3.22
CA SER A 46 3.53 13.79 -1.78
C SER A 46 4.91 14.41 -1.49
N SER A 47 5.92 14.02 -2.26
CA SER A 47 7.26 14.60 -2.19
C SER A 47 7.26 16.11 -2.42
N GLU A 48 6.52 16.57 -3.43
CA GLU A 48 6.37 17.99 -3.76
C GLU A 48 5.65 18.76 -2.64
N ARG A 49 4.59 18.20 -2.06
CA ARG A 49 3.85 18.80 -0.94
C ARG A 49 4.71 18.92 0.33
N VAL A 50 5.48 17.88 0.63
CA VAL A 50 6.37 17.83 1.80
C VAL A 50 7.63 18.68 1.59
N LYS A 51 7.98 18.98 0.33
CA LYS A 51 9.15 19.73 -0.13
C LYS A 51 10.47 19.00 0.16
N LEU A 52 10.51 17.72 -0.18
CA LEU A 52 11.69 16.90 0.04
C LEU A 52 12.85 17.33 -0.88
N PRO A 53 14.08 17.46 -0.38
CA PRO A 53 15.28 17.71 -1.18
C PRO A 53 15.51 16.69 -2.30
N GLY A 54 15.21 15.41 -2.05
CA GLY A 54 15.46 14.33 -3.00
C GLY A 54 14.64 13.09 -2.67
N LEU A 55 14.21 12.38 -3.72
CA LEU A 55 13.46 11.13 -3.61
C LEU A 55 13.74 10.25 -4.82
N ALA A 56 14.21 9.03 -4.57
CA ALA A 56 14.35 7.97 -5.55
C ALA A 56 13.50 6.76 -5.15
N TYR A 57 13.05 5.99 -6.14
CA TYR A 57 12.28 4.78 -5.89
C TYR A 57 12.62 3.65 -6.88
N SER A 58 12.35 2.42 -6.46
CA SER A 58 12.28 1.26 -7.35
C SER A 58 11.11 0.36 -6.94
N ILE A 59 10.48 -0.30 -7.91
CA ILE A 59 9.37 -1.24 -7.67
C ILE A 59 9.73 -2.57 -8.30
N TYR A 60 9.68 -3.62 -7.50
CA TYR A 60 9.98 -4.99 -7.91
C TYR A 60 8.76 -5.64 -8.60
N PRO A 61 8.94 -6.72 -9.37
CA PRO A 61 7.83 -7.49 -9.92
C PRO A 61 6.85 -7.93 -8.82
N GLN A 62 5.57 -8.04 -9.17
CA GLN A 62 4.56 -8.57 -8.28
C GLN A 62 4.73 -10.08 -8.17
N GLU A 63 4.65 -10.61 -6.96
CA GLU A 63 4.76 -12.04 -6.67
C GLU A 63 3.59 -12.48 -5.79
N GLU A 64 3.22 -13.76 -5.86
CA GLU A 64 2.27 -14.34 -4.91
C GLU A 64 2.90 -14.33 -3.52
N TYR A 65 2.13 -13.90 -2.53
CA TYR A 65 2.61 -13.66 -1.17
C TYR A 65 1.88 -14.56 -0.17
N SER A 66 2.66 -15.41 0.50
CA SER A 66 2.18 -16.26 1.60
C SER A 66 2.65 -15.68 2.93
N PRO A 67 1.75 -15.13 3.76
CA PRO A 67 2.12 -14.60 5.06
C PRO A 67 2.53 -15.74 6.00
N GLY A 68 3.30 -15.42 7.04
CA GLY A 68 3.75 -16.38 8.06
C GLY A 68 2.65 -16.95 8.96
N PHE A 69 1.38 -16.66 8.66
CA PHE A 69 0.19 -17.14 9.38
C PHE A 69 -0.83 -17.67 8.37
N SER A 70 -1.67 -18.62 8.80
CA SER A 70 -2.68 -19.22 7.92
C SER A 70 -3.86 -18.25 7.72
N ILE A 71 -4.23 -18.02 6.46
CA ILE A 71 -5.41 -17.26 6.06
C ILE A 71 -6.24 -18.13 5.12
N ASN A 72 -7.55 -18.22 5.34
CA ASN A 72 -8.46 -18.79 4.35
C ASN A 72 -8.75 -17.74 3.26
N MET A 73 -8.07 -17.89 2.11
CA MET A 73 -8.23 -16.97 0.97
C MET A 73 -9.43 -17.30 0.08
N GLY A 74 -10.13 -18.42 0.30
CA GLY A 74 -11.23 -18.86 -0.54
C GLY A 74 -10.81 -18.96 -2.02
N ARG A 75 -11.43 -18.14 -2.89
CA ARG A 75 -11.10 -18.07 -4.33
C ARG A 75 -10.01 -17.05 -4.67
N PHE A 76 -9.47 -16.36 -3.68
CA PHE A 76 -8.46 -15.33 -3.86
C PHE A 76 -7.06 -15.90 -3.66
N ALA A 77 -6.08 -15.21 -4.23
CA ALA A 77 -4.67 -15.30 -3.88
C ALA A 77 -4.17 -13.91 -3.47
N LEU A 78 -3.23 -13.88 -2.52
CA LEU A 78 -2.61 -12.65 -2.02
C LEU A 78 -1.35 -12.40 -2.84
N TYR A 79 -1.15 -11.17 -3.25
CA TYR A 79 0.02 -10.74 -4.01
C TYR A 79 0.71 -9.60 -3.29
N SER A 80 2.01 -9.49 -3.52
CA SER A 80 2.79 -8.37 -3.04
C SER A 80 3.75 -7.81 -4.08
N SER A 81 3.99 -6.51 -3.99
CA SER A 81 5.01 -5.80 -4.77
C SER A 81 5.88 -5.00 -3.81
N VAL A 82 7.18 -5.28 -3.80
CA VAL A 82 8.12 -4.51 -2.97
C VAL A 82 8.44 -3.19 -3.66
N MET A 83 8.43 -2.10 -2.90
CA MET A 83 8.88 -0.77 -3.33
C MET A 83 9.98 -0.31 -2.39
N ARG A 84 11.13 0.08 -2.94
CA ARG A 84 12.21 0.71 -2.17
C ARG A 84 12.21 2.21 -2.42
N LEU A 85 12.35 2.98 -1.36
CA LEU A 85 12.46 4.43 -1.36
C LEU A 85 13.81 4.84 -0.81
N SER A 86 14.47 5.80 -1.44
CA SER A 86 15.62 6.51 -0.88
C SER A 86 15.26 7.99 -0.82
N VAL A 87 15.19 8.54 0.39
CA VAL A 87 14.62 9.86 0.66
C VAL A 87 15.66 10.73 1.34
N ASP A 88 15.93 11.88 0.74
CA ASP A 88 16.78 12.92 1.30
C ASP A 88 15.93 13.96 2.03
N MET A 89 16.30 14.28 3.27
CA MET A 89 15.46 15.02 4.21
C MET A 89 16.26 16.00 5.07
N LEU A 90 15.57 17.03 5.55
CA LEU A 90 16.13 18.01 6.49
C LEU A 90 16.15 17.46 7.92
N HIS A 91 15.07 16.78 8.31
CA HIS A 91 14.89 16.12 9.60
C HIS A 91 13.95 14.91 9.48
N GLU A 92 14.02 13.97 10.42
CA GLU A 92 13.29 12.70 10.40
C GLU A 92 11.76 12.85 10.31
N GLY A 93 11.22 13.98 10.80
CA GLY A 93 9.80 14.30 10.67
C GLY A 93 9.30 14.41 9.23
N ASP A 94 10.19 14.58 8.25
CA ASP A 94 9.84 14.64 6.83
C ASP A 94 9.32 13.29 6.32
N LEU A 95 9.90 12.18 6.79
CA LEU A 95 9.45 10.85 6.44
C LEU A 95 8.03 10.61 6.92
N LEU A 96 7.72 10.98 8.17
CA LEU A 96 6.39 10.81 8.74
C LEU A 96 5.34 11.60 7.94
N ARG A 97 5.69 12.81 7.51
CA ARG A 97 4.81 13.63 6.65
C ARG A 97 4.62 13.00 5.27
N LEU A 98 5.69 12.48 4.65
CA LEU A 98 5.62 11.78 3.37
C LEU A 98 4.70 10.56 3.45
N ILE A 99 4.94 9.66 4.41
CA ILE A 99 4.18 8.42 4.55
C ILE A 99 2.71 8.69 4.87
N LYS A 100 2.43 9.66 5.75
CA LYS A 100 1.06 10.07 6.06
C LYS A 100 0.33 10.57 4.82
N ASP A 101 0.95 11.49 4.09
CA ASP A 101 0.37 12.10 2.91
C ASP A 101 0.18 11.07 1.78
N MET A 102 1.12 10.14 1.59
CA MET A 102 0.95 9.01 0.68
C MET A 102 -0.25 8.13 1.06
N ASN A 103 -0.35 7.72 2.33
CA ASN A 103 -1.42 6.84 2.81
C ASN A 103 -2.82 7.50 2.74
N GLU A 104 -2.90 8.82 2.80
CA GLU A 104 -4.15 9.58 2.63
C GLU A 104 -4.64 9.62 1.17
N HIS A 105 -3.73 9.56 0.19
CA HIS A 105 -4.06 9.82 -1.21
C HIS A 105 -3.91 8.62 -2.15
N VAL A 106 -3.17 7.58 -1.75
CA VAL A 106 -2.85 6.48 -2.67
C VAL A 106 -4.01 5.51 -2.86
N GLU A 107 -4.16 5.02 -4.08
CA GLU A 107 -5.00 3.87 -4.40
C GLU A 107 -4.19 2.59 -4.18
N GLY A 108 -4.26 2.06 -2.96
CA GLY A 108 -3.68 0.77 -2.60
C GLY A 108 -3.55 0.63 -1.09
N ILE A 109 -3.02 -0.51 -0.67
CA ILE A 109 -2.61 -0.75 0.71
C ILE A 109 -1.16 -1.16 0.69
N PHE A 110 -0.37 -0.51 1.54
CA PHE A 110 1.03 -0.85 1.76
C PHE A 110 1.36 -0.86 3.25
N THR A 111 2.40 -1.60 3.59
CA THR A 111 3.05 -1.56 4.90
C THR A 111 4.50 -1.12 4.73
N ILE A 112 5.09 -0.55 5.78
CA ILE A 112 6.53 -0.31 5.82
C ILE A 112 7.18 -1.50 6.51
N THR A 113 8.05 -2.19 5.79
CA THR A 113 8.79 -3.35 6.31
C THR A 113 9.97 -2.90 7.16
N GLU A 114 10.76 -1.97 6.64
CA GLU A 114 11.93 -1.41 7.33
C GLU A 114 12.28 -0.02 6.81
N CYS A 115 12.97 0.77 7.63
CA CYS A 115 13.60 2.04 7.24
C CYS A 115 14.96 2.18 7.93
N ASN A 116 15.99 2.52 7.15
CA ASN A 116 17.38 2.67 7.60
C ASN A 116 17.81 4.13 7.47
N PHE A 117 18.09 4.79 8.60
CA PHE A 117 18.46 6.20 8.65
C PHE A 117 19.97 6.38 8.65
N LYS A 118 20.45 7.31 7.83
CA LYS A 118 21.87 7.68 7.73
C LYS A 118 21.99 9.20 7.84
N ARG A 119 22.93 9.67 8.66
CA ARG A 119 23.32 11.09 8.66
C ARG A 119 24.13 11.36 7.41
N SER A 120 23.73 12.38 6.65
CA SER A 120 24.39 12.75 5.39
C SER A 120 25.60 13.64 5.64
N ASN A 121 25.59 14.44 6.72
CA ASN A 121 26.67 15.34 7.11
C ASN A 121 26.99 15.23 8.62
N ARG A 122 28.23 15.57 8.99
CA ARG A 122 28.65 15.64 10.41
C ARG A 122 28.13 16.89 11.10
N GLU A 123 28.03 17.99 10.36
CA GLU A 123 27.50 19.28 10.81
C GLU A 123 26.06 19.44 10.33
N LEU A 124 25.21 20.02 11.17
CA LEU A 124 23.83 20.31 10.82
C LEU A 124 23.76 21.55 9.92
N ILE A 125 23.07 21.42 8.79
CA ILE A 125 22.81 22.53 7.88
C ILE A 125 21.36 22.98 8.08
N GLU A 126 21.17 24.21 8.56
CA GLU A 126 19.85 24.80 8.85
C GLU A 126 19.21 25.50 7.63
N ARG A 127 19.44 24.97 6.43
CA ARG A 127 18.84 25.48 5.19
C ARG A 127 17.70 24.55 4.78
N ARG A 128 16.55 25.08 4.38
CA ARG A 128 15.32 24.28 4.16
C ARG A 128 15.42 23.19 3.09
N ASP A 129 16.34 23.34 2.14
CA ASP A 129 16.64 22.42 1.04
C ASP A 129 17.87 21.55 1.33
N ALA A 130 18.43 21.61 2.54
CA ALA A 130 19.57 20.80 2.91
C ALA A 130 19.18 19.35 3.19
N THR A 131 20.07 18.43 2.83
CA THR A 131 19.99 17.02 3.21
C THR A 131 20.88 16.79 4.42
N ASN A 132 20.27 16.64 5.59
CA ASN A 132 20.98 16.24 6.81
C ASN A 132 20.83 14.73 7.09
N ILE A 133 19.74 14.14 6.60
CA ILE A 133 19.39 12.74 6.79
C ILE A 133 18.97 12.16 5.45
N THR A 134 19.50 10.98 5.12
CA THR A 134 19.00 10.13 4.05
C THR A 134 18.39 8.88 4.69
N VAL A 135 17.21 8.46 4.25
CA VAL A 135 16.56 7.23 4.71
C VAL A 135 16.26 6.31 3.54
N ASP A 136 16.62 5.03 3.71
CA ASP A 136 16.26 3.97 2.78
C ASP A 136 15.13 3.14 3.40
N CYS A 137 13.93 3.15 2.79
CA CYS A 137 12.77 2.41 3.28
C CYS A 137 12.34 1.32 2.30
N GLU A 138 11.87 0.19 2.83
CA GLU A 138 11.20 -0.86 2.06
C GLU A 138 9.71 -0.89 2.41
N LEU A 139 8.87 -0.75 1.39
CA LEU A 139 7.42 -0.80 1.47
C LEU A 139 6.93 -2.07 0.78
N GLN A 140 5.95 -2.73 1.37
CA GLN A 140 5.28 -3.88 0.80
C GLN A 140 3.86 -3.51 0.42
N TRP A 141 3.58 -3.43 -0.87
CA TRP A 141 2.23 -3.23 -1.40
C TRP A 141 1.51 -4.57 -1.45
N LEU A 142 0.23 -4.58 -1.08
CA LEU A 142 -0.57 -5.80 -0.98
C LEU A 142 -1.88 -5.64 -1.75
N ASN A 143 -2.27 -6.70 -2.46
CA ASN A 143 -3.56 -6.79 -3.12
C ASN A 143 -4.00 -8.25 -3.25
N ILE A 144 -5.31 -8.47 -3.39
CA ILE A 144 -5.90 -9.78 -3.66
C ILE A 144 -6.51 -9.84 -5.05
N ARG A 145 -6.38 -11.00 -5.70
CA ARG A 145 -6.98 -11.29 -7.00
C ARG A 145 -7.60 -12.68 -6.99
N LEU A 146 -8.55 -12.95 -7.87
CA LEU A 146 -9.04 -14.31 -8.06
C LEU A 146 -7.89 -15.20 -8.54
N ALA A 147 -7.74 -16.37 -7.90
CA ALA A 147 -6.64 -17.29 -8.18
C ALA A 147 -6.70 -17.89 -9.60
N ASP A 148 -7.89 -17.92 -10.20
CA ASP A 148 -8.11 -18.33 -11.59
C ASP A 148 -7.75 -17.24 -12.62
N GLY A 149 -7.32 -16.06 -12.15
CA GLY A 149 -6.95 -14.92 -12.99
C GLY A 149 -8.12 -14.09 -13.51
N ALA A 150 -9.36 -14.41 -13.14
CA ALA A 150 -10.52 -13.63 -13.55
C ALA A 150 -10.52 -12.22 -12.92
N GLU A 151 -11.10 -11.25 -13.65
CA GLU A 151 -11.27 -9.89 -13.14
C GLU A 151 -12.61 -9.72 -12.42
N ILE A 152 -12.57 -9.03 -11.28
CA ILE A 152 -13.77 -8.71 -10.52
C ILE A 152 -14.40 -7.45 -11.12
N LYS A 153 -15.61 -7.63 -11.65
CA LYS A 153 -16.44 -6.54 -12.15
C LYS A 153 -17.56 -6.29 -11.14
N LEU A 154 -17.54 -5.12 -10.52
CA LEU A 154 -18.69 -4.65 -9.77
C LEU A 154 -19.79 -4.28 -10.78
N SER A 155 -20.97 -4.87 -10.63
CA SER A 155 -22.17 -4.54 -11.40
C SER A 155 -22.75 -3.20 -10.98
#